data_AF-A0A699VW14-F1
#
_entry.id   AF-A0A699VW14-F1
#
_cell.length_a   1.000
_cell.length_b   1.000
_cell.length_c   1.000
_cell.angle_alpha   90.00
_cell.angle_beta   90.00
_cell.angle_gamma   90.00
#
_symmetry.space_group_name_H-M   'P 1'
#
loop_
_entity.id
_entity.type
_entity.pdbx_description
1 polymer ?
#
loop_
_entity_poly.entity_id
_entity_poly.type
_entity_poly.pdbx_seq_one_letter_code
_entity_poly.pdbx_strand_id
1 'polypeptide(L)'
;MEADYKLAVQHQRRVNPKIYDIIKKEVEKLLDAGLIYPIYMLERLAGNEFYCFLDGFSGYFQIPIDPRDQKKTMFTCPYGTFAYR
;
A
#
# COMPACT_ATOMS: atom_id res chain seq x y z
N MET A 1 18.64 7.45 -8.63
CA MET A 1 18.39 6.55 -7.47
C MET A 1 19.35 5.39 -7.58
N GLU A 2 19.99 5.01 -6.49
CA GLU A 2 21.00 3.94 -6.43
C GLU A 2 20.38 2.58 -6.80
N ALA A 3 21.04 1.86 -7.71
CA ALA A 3 20.53 0.61 -8.28
C ALA A 3 20.58 -0.57 -7.29
N ASP A 4 21.32 -0.44 -6.19
CA ASP A 4 21.64 -1.51 -5.24
C ASP A 4 20.99 -1.32 -3.85
N TYR A 5 19.74 -0.85 -3.83
CA TYR A 5 18.98 -0.77 -2.58
C TYR A 5 18.42 -2.15 -2.18
N LYS A 6 18.80 -2.64 -1.01
CA LYS A 6 18.23 -3.84 -0.38
C LYS A 6 16.91 -3.51 0.30
N LEU A 7 15.83 -4.18 -0.09
CA LEU A 7 14.53 -4.06 0.58
C LEU A 7 14.65 -4.39 2.08
N ALA A 8 14.14 -3.49 2.92
CA ALA A 8 14.09 -3.71 4.36
C ALA A 8 12.93 -4.66 4.69
N VAL A 9 13.22 -5.96 4.84
CA VAL A 9 12.23 -6.94 5.26
C VAL A 9 12.10 -6.91 6.79
N GLN A 10 10.99 -6.37 7.29
CA GLN A 10 10.67 -6.40 8.72
C GLN A 10 9.71 -7.54 9.04
N HIS A 11 9.93 -8.23 10.16
CA HIS A 11 8.95 -9.18 10.68
C HIS A 11 7.69 -8.45 11.13
N GLN A 12 6.54 -9.04 10.87
CA GLN A 12 5.27 -8.47 11.29
C GLN A 12 5.24 -8.29 12.81
N ARG A 13 4.94 -7.07 13.26
CA ARG A 13 4.86 -6.79 14.71
C ARG A 13 3.64 -7.48 15.29
N ARG A 14 3.80 -8.03 16.51
CA ARG A 14 2.68 -8.53 17.31
C ARG A 14 1.76 -7.36 17.67
N VAL A 15 0.52 -7.44 17.23
CA VAL A 15 -0.53 -6.46 17.52
C VAL A 15 -1.54 -7.04 18.51
N ASN A 16 -2.13 -6.17 19.33
CA ASN A 16 -3.19 -6.57 20.25
C ASN A 16 -4.44 -6.98 19.46
N PRO A 17 -5.13 -8.10 19.80
CA PRO A 17 -6.38 -8.52 19.16
C PRO A 17 -7.41 -7.41 18.95
N LYS A 18 -7.54 -6.45 19.87
CA LYS A 18 -8.48 -5.32 19.74
C LYS A 18 -8.16 -4.38 18.56
N ILE A 19 -6.91 -4.37 18.11
CA ILE A 19 -6.45 -3.51 17.01
C ILE A 19 -6.68 -4.21 15.66
N TYR A 20 -6.89 -5.53 15.63
CA TYR A 20 -7.13 -6.28 14.39
C TYR A 20 -8.36 -5.75 13.65
N ASP A 21 -9.46 -5.54 14.35
CA ASP A 21 -10.71 -5.04 13.74
C ASP A 21 -10.52 -3.63 13.13
N ILE A 22 -9.70 -2.80 13.77
CA ILE A 22 -9.34 -1.47 13.27
C ILE A 22 -8.48 -1.59 12.01
N ILE A 23 -7.45 -2.46 12.04
CA ILE A 23 -6.59 -2.72 10.88
C ILE A 23 -7.43 -3.22 9.70
N LYS A 24 -8.36 -4.15 9.95
CA LYS A 24 -9.25 -4.68 8.91
C LYS A 24 -10.07 -3.57 8.26
N LYS A 25 -10.76 -2.77 9.09
CA LYS A 25 -11.59 -1.66 8.61
C LYS A 25 -10.79 -0.63 7.83
N GLU A 26 -9.56 -0.35 8.23
CA GLU A 26 -8.71 0.61 7.53
C GLU A 26 -8.19 0.06 6.19
N VAL A 27 -7.80 -1.22 6.15
CA VAL A 27 -7.39 -1.91 4.91
C VAL A 27 -8.54 -1.94 3.90
N GLU A 28 -9.75 -2.26 4.34
CA GLU A 28 -10.95 -2.24 3.48
C GLU A 28 -11.21 -0.86 2.89
N LYS A 29 -11.15 0.21 3.70
CA LYS A 29 -11.28 1.59 3.20
C LYS A 29 -10.21 1.96 2.16
N LEU A 30 -8.96 1.57 2.38
CA LEU A 30 -7.86 1.89 1.46
C LEU A 30 -7.99 1.12 0.14
N LEU A 31 -8.52 -0.12 0.18
CA LEU A 31 -8.84 -0.90 -1.01
C LEU A 31 -10.00 -0.28 -1.80
N ASP A 32 -11.09 0.10 -1.11
CA ASP A 32 -12.25 0.74 -1.73
C ASP A 32 -11.90 2.10 -2.37
N ALA A 33 -10.97 2.85 -1.74
CA ALA A 33 -10.44 4.09 -2.28
C ALA A 33 -9.43 3.88 -3.44
N GLY A 34 -9.02 2.65 -3.73
CA GLY A 34 -8.06 2.33 -4.78
C GLY A 34 -6.62 2.82 -4.49
N LEU A 35 -6.30 3.10 -3.23
CA LEU A 35 -5.00 3.60 -2.79
C LEU A 35 -3.97 2.49 -2.58
N ILE A 36 -4.46 1.30 -2.20
CA ILE A 36 -3.64 0.10 -2.07
C ILE A 36 -4.21 -1.01 -2.94
N TYR A 37 -3.35 -1.92 -3.35
CA TYR A 37 -3.76 -3.14 -4.02
C TYR A 37 -3.03 -4.35 -3.41
N PRO A 38 -3.64 -5.54 -3.47
CA PRO A 38 -2.99 -6.76 -3.01
C PRO A 38 -1.84 -7.17 -3.94
N ILE A 39 -0.68 -7.49 -3.36
CA ILE A 39 0.54 -7.77 -4.14
C ILE A 39 0.43 -9.01 -5.05
N TYR A 40 -0.45 -9.97 -4.74
CA TYR A 40 -0.73 -11.08 -5.66
C TYR A 40 -1.46 -10.65 -6.95
N MET A 41 -2.01 -9.43 -7.02
CA MET A 41 -2.60 -8.86 -8.24
C MET A 41 -1.65 -7.96 -9.05
N LEU A 42 -0.39 -7.77 -8.61
CA LEU A 42 0.61 -6.95 -9.33
C LEU A 42 0.81 -7.38 -10.77
N GLU A 43 0.65 -8.66 -11.07
CA GLU A 43 0.81 -9.19 -12.42
C GLU A 43 -0.30 -8.75 -13.38
N ARG A 44 -1.43 -8.19 -12.89
CA ARG A 44 -2.64 -7.96 -13.69
C ARG A 44 -3.01 -6.50 -13.96
N LEU A 45 -2.32 -5.51 -13.38
CA LEU A 45 -2.81 -4.12 -13.27
C LEU A 45 -1.97 -3.04 -13.99
N ALA A 46 -1.12 -3.42 -14.95
CA ALA A 46 -0.39 -2.45 -15.78
C ALA A 46 -1.35 -1.69 -16.73
N GLY A 47 -1.99 -0.62 -16.26
CA GLY A 47 -2.67 0.33 -17.15
C GLY A 47 -3.81 1.15 -16.56
N ASN A 48 -3.52 2.16 -15.74
CA ASN A 48 -4.44 3.30 -15.59
C ASN A 48 -3.73 4.58 -15.12
N GLU A 49 -4.12 5.69 -15.75
CA GLU A 49 -3.56 7.03 -15.65
C GLU A 49 -4.59 8.00 -14.97
N PHE A 50 -4.24 8.52 -13.78
CA PHE A 50 -4.85 9.67 -13.05
C PHE A 50 -6.18 9.52 -12.27
N TYR A 51 -6.24 10.15 -11.07
CA TYR A 51 -7.46 10.72 -10.44
C TYR A 51 -7.10 11.69 -9.27
N CYS A 52 -7.90 12.75 -9.02
CA CYS A 52 -7.67 13.76 -7.97
C CYS A 52 -8.96 14.20 -7.21
N PHE A 53 -8.88 14.39 -5.88
CA PHE A 53 -9.65 15.37 -5.07
C PHE A 53 -9.00 15.61 -3.68
N LEU A 54 -9.07 16.83 -3.13
CA LEU A 54 -8.16 17.40 -2.10
C LEU A 54 -8.66 17.36 -0.63
N ASP A 55 -7.78 16.90 0.29
CA ASP A 55 -7.61 17.29 1.71
C ASP A 55 -6.14 16.99 2.13
N GLY A 56 -5.50 17.85 2.91
CA GLY A 56 -4.04 17.83 3.17
C GLY A 56 -3.48 16.54 3.82
N PHE A 57 -4.32 15.71 4.44
CA PHE A 57 -3.93 14.37 4.92
C PHE A 57 -3.82 13.34 3.78
N SER A 58 -4.67 13.48 2.76
CA SER A 58 -4.66 12.66 1.54
C SER A 58 -3.57 13.05 0.54
N GLY A 59 -2.84 14.16 0.76
CA GLY A 59 -1.83 14.67 -0.17
C GLY A 59 -0.71 13.66 -0.49
N TYR A 60 -0.30 12.85 0.49
CA TYR A 60 0.69 11.79 0.27
C TYR A 60 0.19 10.69 -0.66
N PHE A 61 -1.11 10.41 -0.64
CA PHE A 61 -1.74 9.37 -1.46
C PHE A 61 -2.15 9.86 -2.86
N GLN A 62 -1.90 11.14 -3.18
CA GLN A 62 -2.16 11.74 -4.49
C GLN A 62 -0.93 11.76 -5.42
N ILE A 63 0.28 11.57 -4.87
CA ILE A 63 1.51 11.54 -5.67
C ILE A 63 1.65 10.11 -6.23
N PRO A 64 1.59 9.90 -7.55
CA PRO A 64 1.72 8.56 -8.12
C PRO A 64 3.11 8.00 -7.79
N ILE A 65 3.16 6.78 -7.28
CA ILE A 65 4.42 6.09 -7.03
C ILE A 65 4.91 5.54 -8.37
N ASP A 66 6.19 5.74 -8.69
CA ASP A 66 6.79 5.13 -9.87
C ASP A 66 6.56 3.60 -9.80
N PRO A 67 6.07 2.94 -10.87
CA PRO A 67 5.83 1.49 -10.85
C PRO A 67 7.03 0.65 -10.39
N ARG A 68 8.26 1.17 -10.58
CA ARG A 68 9.50 0.52 -10.13
C ARG A 68 9.70 0.63 -8.61
N ASP A 69 9.12 1.65 -7.99
CA ASP A 69 9.22 1.95 -6.56
C ASP A 69 8.02 1.47 -5.74
N GLN A 70 6.91 1.04 -6.37
CA GLN A 70 5.75 0.47 -5.65
C GLN A 70 6.12 -0.71 -4.75
N LYS A 71 7.06 -1.56 -5.19
CA LYS A 71 7.61 -2.68 -4.37
C LYS A 71 8.31 -2.21 -3.09
N LYS A 72 8.73 -0.96 -2.99
CA LYS A 72 9.35 -0.40 -1.78
C LYS A 72 8.31 0.03 -0.74
N THR A 73 7.05 0.17 -1.15
CA THR A 73 5.93 0.58 -0.28
C THR A 73 5.10 -0.60 0.23
N MET A 74 5.58 -1.83 0.01
CA MET A 74 4.91 -3.03 0.48
C MET A 74 4.85 -3.06 2.00
N PHE A 75 3.67 -3.35 2.54
CA PHE A 75 3.50 -3.61 3.96
C PHE A 75 2.75 -4.92 4.18
N THR A 76 3.07 -5.56 5.30
CA THR A 76 2.45 -6.81 5.74
C THR A 76 1.56 -6.54 6.95
N CYS A 77 0.34 -7.04 6.90
CA CYS A 77 -0.57 -7.06 8.02
C CYS A 77 -1.18 -8.46 8.15
N PRO A 78 -1.93 -8.76 9.24
CA PRO A 78 -2.51 -10.09 9.43
C PRO A 78 -3.46 -10.52 8.30
N TYR A 79 -3.96 -9.57 7.50
CA TYR A 79 -4.92 -9.79 6.43
C TYR A 79 -4.27 -9.95 5.05
N GLY A 80 -2.95 -9.74 4.95
CA GLY A 80 -2.23 -9.92 3.70
C GLY A 80 -1.10 -8.89 3.50
N THR A 81 -0.55 -8.94 2.30
CA THR A 81 0.53 -8.04 1.85
C THR A 81 -0.03 -7.12 0.78
N PHE A 82 0.10 -5.81 1.00
CA PHE A 82 -0.43 -4.77 0.11
C PHE A 82 0.68 -3.80 -0.28
N ALA A 83 0.53 -3.15 -1.43
CA ALA A 83 1.39 -2.07 -1.88
C ALA A 83 0.54 -0.84 -2.21
N TYR A 84 1.13 0.33 -2.03
CA TYR A 84 0.49 1.58 -2.43
C TYR A 84 0.60 1.76 -3.95
N ARG A 85 -0.41 2.41 -4.51
CA ARG A 85 -0.48 2.75 -5.92
C ARG A 85 0.38 3.97 -6.26
#